data_AF-A0A1H0GMH7-F1
#
_entry.id   AF-A0A1H0GMH7-F1
#
_cell.length_a   1.000
_cell.length_b   1.000
_cell.length_c   1.000
_cell.angle_alpha   90.00
_cell.angle_beta   90.00
_cell.angle_gamma   90.00
#
_symmetry.space_group_name_H-M   'P 1'
#
loop_
_entity.id
_entity.type
_entity.pdbx_description
1 polymer ?
#
loop_
_entity_poly.entity_id
_entity_poly.type
_entity_poly.pdbx_seq_one_letter_code
_entity_poly.pdbx_strand_id
1 'polypeptide(L)'
;MPPADEEPSEEDTDAADLLVVADLVDEVRVLDERPRYHLSSCSWLAGRPTVGLPVQEARQLQFTPCALCGPDSTLVSRHRARLRDASP
;
A
#
# COMPACT_ATOMS: atom_id res chain seq x y z
N MET A 1 -14.55 9.22 18.90
CA MET A 1 -13.59 8.34 18.21
C MET A 1 -14.37 7.64 17.11
N PRO A 2 -13.94 7.67 15.84
CA PRO A 2 -14.53 6.77 14.86
C PRO A 2 -14.36 5.33 15.37
N PRO A 3 -15.31 4.42 15.09
CA PRO A 3 -15.18 3.03 15.52
C PRO A 3 -13.90 2.43 14.93
N ALA A 4 -13.17 1.63 15.71
CA ALA A 4 -11.91 1.02 15.31
C ALA A 4 -12.03 0.03 14.11
N ASP A 5 -13.24 -0.16 13.59
CA ASP A 5 -13.58 -0.98 12.42
C ASP A 5 -13.97 -0.16 11.17
N GLU A 6 -13.96 1.17 11.26
CA GLU A 6 -14.19 2.00 10.08
C GLU A 6 -13.03 1.83 9.11
N GLU A 7 -13.36 1.42 7.88
CA GLU A 7 -12.38 1.23 6.82
C GLU A 7 -11.70 2.58 6.51
N PRO A 8 -10.36 2.64 6.45
CA PRO A 8 -9.68 3.87 6.08
C PRO A 8 -10.14 4.39 4.71
N SER A 9 -9.99 5.69 4.50
CA SER A 9 -10.17 6.28 3.18
C SER A 9 -9.13 5.74 2.18
N GLU A 10 -9.39 5.94 0.91
CA GLU A 10 -8.46 5.60 -0.16
C GLU A 10 -7.36 6.65 -0.26
N GLU A 11 -6.11 6.23 -0.42
CA GLU A 11 -5.04 7.15 -0.76
C GLU A 11 -5.27 7.67 -2.19
N ASP A 12 -5.29 8.99 -2.35
CA ASP A 12 -5.34 9.62 -3.66
C ASP A 12 -3.95 9.51 -4.31
N THR A 13 -3.81 8.54 -5.22
CA THR A 13 -2.55 8.28 -5.93
C THR A 13 -2.63 8.82 -7.34
N ASP A 14 -1.66 9.68 -7.70
CA ASP A 14 -1.61 10.23 -9.05
C ASP A 14 -1.22 9.18 -10.11
N ALA A 15 -1.49 9.49 -11.38
CA ALA A 15 -1.25 8.56 -12.48
C ALA A 15 0.23 8.17 -12.67
N ALA A 16 1.18 9.03 -12.32
CA ALA A 16 2.60 8.75 -12.47
C ALA A 16 3.08 7.77 -11.39
N ASP A 17 2.65 8.00 -10.15
CA ASP A 17 2.94 7.13 -9.03
C ASP A 17 2.24 5.77 -9.19
N LEU A 18 1.01 5.74 -9.73
CA LEU A 18 0.32 4.49 -10.08
C LEU A 18 1.10 3.62 -11.07
N LEU A 19 1.70 4.23 -12.11
CA LEU A 19 2.53 3.49 -13.08
C LEU A 19 3.74 2.87 -12.40
N VAL A 20 4.40 3.60 -11.50
CA VAL A 20 5.54 3.07 -10.73
C VAL A 20 5.07 1.91 -9.86
N VAL A 21 4.00 2.09 -9.08
CA VAL A 21 3.47 1.07 -8.15
C VAL A 21 3.02 -0.19 -8.89
N ALA A 22 2.44 -0.06 -10.08
CA ALA A 22 2.01 -1.19 -10.91
C ALA A 22 3.17 -2.13 -11.31
N ASP A 23 4.40 -1.61 -11.36
CA ASP A 23 5.62 -2.38 -11.67
C ASP A 23 6.38 -2.84 -10.42
N LEU A 24 5.95 -2.43 -9.21
CA LEU A 24 6.59 -2.84 -7.97
C LEU A 24 6.13 -4.21 -7.50
N VAL A 25 7.07 -4.96 -6.94
CA VAL A 25 6.83 -6.27 -6.30
C VAL A 25 7.03 -6.22 -4.79
N ASP A 26 7.06 -5.01 -4.21
CA ASP A 26 7.12 -4.82 -2.77
C ASP A 26 5.88 -5.45 -2.09
N GLU A 27 6.11 -6.12 -0.97
CA GLU A 27 5.06 -6.82 -0.23
C GLU A 27 4.17 -5.83 0.54
N VAL A 28 2.86 -5.93 0.32
CA VAL A 28 1.80 -5.22 1.04
C VAL A 28 0.90 -6.21 1.80
N ARG A 29 0.14 -5.70 2.76
CA ARG A 29 -0.78 -6.46 3.59
C ARG A 29 -2.22 -6.17 3.18
N VAL A 30 -2.98 -7.20 2.83
CA VAL A 30 -4.43 -7.11 2.61
C VAL A 30 -5.17 -7.82 3.74
N LEU A 31 -6.41 -7.42 3.98
CA LEU A 31 -7.33 -8.15 4.84
C LEU A 31 -8.38 -8.84 3.98
N ASP A 32 -8.81 -10.01 4.42
CA ASP A 32 -9.92 -10.71 3.76
C ASP A 32 -11.21 -9.87 3.84
N GLU A 33 -12.01 -9.93 2.78
CA GLU A 33 -13.25 -9.16 2.61
C GLU A 33 -13.09 -7.62 2.68
N ARG A 34 -11.87 -7.09 2.70
CA ARG A 34 -11.61 -5.64 2.72
C ARG A 34 -10.99 -5.16 1.42
N PRO A 35 -11.38 -3.97 0.92
CA PRO A 35 -10.92 -3.49 -0.38
C PRO A 35 -9.51 -2.91 -0.34
N ARG A 36 -8.88 -2.81 0.84
CA ARG A 36 -7.66 -2.02 1.03
C ARG A 36 -6.42 -2.85 1.27
N TYR A 37 -5.31 -2.42 0.68
CA TYR A 37 -3.98 -2.89 1.04
C TYR A 37 -3.24 -1.83 1.87
N HIS A 38 -2.37 -2.34 2.73
CA HIS A 38 -1.71 -1.60 3.79
C HIS A 38 -0.23 -1.94 3.86
N LEU A 39 0.55 -1.08 4.50
CA LEU A 39 1.89 -1.44 4.95
C LEU A 39 1.82 -2.24 6.25
N SER A 40 2.81 -3.10 6.50
CA SER A 40 2.94 -3.84 7.77
C SER A 40 3.02 -2.93 9.01
N SER A 41 3.41 -1.66 8.83
CA SER A 41 3.49 -0.64 9.87
C SER A 41 2.20 0.16 10.07
N CYS A 42 1.11 -0.16 9.36
CA CYS A 42 -0.14 0.57 9.47
C CYS A 42 -0.79 0.36 10.86
N SER A 43 -1.08 1.45 11.57
CA SER A 43 -1.70 1.41 12.90
C SER A 43 -3.11 0.84 12.90
N TRP A 44 -3.86 1.01 11.80
CA TRP A 44 -5.22 0.49 11.65
C TRP A 44 -5.27 -1.05 11.59
N LEU A 45 -4.19 -1.70 11.11
CA LEU A 45 -4.10 -3.16 11.14
C LEU A 45 -4.25 -3.68 12.56
N ALA A 46 -3.70 -2.99 13.56
CA ALA A 46 -3.88 -3.32 14.99
C ALA A 46 -3.75 -4.82 15.35
N GLY A 47 -2.90 -5.57 14.63
CA GLY A 47 -2.70 -7.01 14.82
C GLY A 47 -3.76 -7.92 14.20
N ARG A 48 -4.67 -7.40 13.37
CA ARG A 48 -5.63 -8.16 12.56
C ARG A 48 -4.91 -9.17 11.65
N PRO A 49 -5.53 -10.31 11.32
CA PRO A 49 -4.96 -11.26 10.38
C PRO A 49 -4.86 -10.61 8.99
N THR A 50 -3.66 -10.61 8.42
CA THR A 50 -3.39 -10.06 7.09
C THR A 50 -2.69 -11.08 6.21
N VAL A 51 -2.95 -11.01 4.91
CA VAL A 51 -2.22 -11.79 3.89
C VAL A 51 -1.19 -10.88 3.23
N GLY A 52 0.03 -11.37 3.07
CA GLY A 52 1.07 -10.71 2.28
C GLY A 52 0.86 -10.97 0.81
N LEU A 53 0.79 -9.92 0.00
CA LEU A 53 0.72 -10.00 -1.46
C LEU A 53 1.66 -8.94 -2.08
N PRO A 54 2.25 -9.20 -3.25
CA PRO A 54 2.92 -8.16 -4.03
C PRO A 54 1.95 -7.01 -4.35
N VAL A 55 2.41 -5.77 -4.29
CA VAL A 55 1.56 -4.60 -4.59
C VAL A 55 0.99 -4.64 -6.02
N GLN A 56 1.77 -5.11 -7.00
CA GLN A 56 1.28 -5.35 -8.35
C GLN A 56 0.09 -6.35 -8.38
N GLU A 57 0.17 -7.44 -7.63
CA GLU A 57 -0.91 -8.44 -7.55
C GLU A 57 -2.14 -7.87 -6.83
N ALA A 58 -1.93 -7.13 -5.72
CA ALA A 58 -3.01 -6.45 -5.02
C ALA A 58 -3.77 -5.49 -5.96
N ARG A 59 -3.05 -4.75 -6.83
CA ARG A 59 -3.66 -3.89 -7.84
C ARG A 59 -4.41 -4.67 -8.93
N GLN A 60 -3.85 -5.78 -9.40
CA GLN A 60 -4.53 -6.65 -10.38
C GLN A 60 -5.83 -7.24 -9.81
N LEU A 61 -5.85 -7.54 -8.52
CA LEU A 61 -7.03 -7.98 -7.77
C LEU A 61 -7.97 -6.82 -7.36
N GLN A 62 -7.73 -5.60 -7.88
CA GLN A 62 -8.55 -4.41 -7.66
C GLN A 62 -8.57 -3.90 -6.19
N PHE A 63 -7.57 -4.27 -5.38
CA PHE A 63 -7.39 -3.62 -4.09
C PHE A 63 -6.93 -2.16 -4.27
N THR A 64 -7.26 -1.35 -3.28
CA THR A 64 -7.01 0.10 -3.25
C THR A 64 -6.08 0.47 -2.09
N PRO A 65 -5.29 1.54 -2.21
CA PRO A 65 -4.33 1.92 -1.18
C PRO A 65 -5.01 2.54 0.04
N CYS A 66 -4.45 2.31 1.22
CA CYS A 66 -4.91 2.89 2.47
C CYS A 66 -4.38 4.33 2.68
N ALA A 67 -5.28 5.32 2.79
CA ALA A 67 -4.91 6.72 3.08
C ALA A 67 -4.20 6.93 4.42
N LEU A 68 -4.36 6.03 5.39
CA LEU A 68 -3.73 6.17 6.71
C LEU A 68 -2.24 5.87 6.70
N CYS A 69 -1.83 4.81 5.99
CA CYS A 69 -0.41 4.44 5.91
C CYS A 69 0.27 4.88 4.61
N GLY A 70 -0.50 5.38 3.64
CA GLY A 70 0.02 5.87 2.35
C GLY A 70 0.96 4.87 1.68
N PRO A 71 0.51 3.62 1.41
CA PRO A 71 1.40 2.60 0.88
C PRO A 71 2.03 3.05 -0.45
N ASP A 72 1.30 3.74 -1.33
CA ASP A 72 1.79 4.05 -2.67
C ASP A 72 2.87 5.12 -2.63
N SER A 73 2.57 6.26 -2.00
CA SER A 73 3.56 7.33 -1.80
C SER A 73 4.82 6.82 -1.09
N THR A 74 4.68 5.92 -0.12
CA THR A 74 5.81 5.30 0.57
C THR A 74 6.64 4.40 -0.34
N LEU A 75 5.98 3.53 -1.11
CA LEU A 75 6.63 2.59 -2.01
C LEU A 75 7.36 3.33 -3.15
N VAL A 76 6.73 4.34 -3.74
CA VAL A 76 7.35 5.20 -4.76
C VAL A 76 8.55 5.93 -4.18
N SER A 77 8.43 6.50 -2.98
CA SER A 77 9.54 7.20 -2.32
C SER A 77 10.73 6.25 -2.08
N ARG A 78 10.48 5.02 -1.62
CA ARG A 78 11.51 3.99 -1.44
C ARG A 78 12.13 3.56 -2.77
N HIS A 79 11.32 3.40 -3.81
CA HIS A 79 11.82 3.07 -5.15
C HIS A 79 12.76 4.17 -5.67
N ARG A 80 12.34 5.44 -5.58
CA ARG A 80 13.16 6.60 -5.98
C ARG A 80 14.45 6.70 -5.16
N ALA A 81 14.41 6.42 -3.85
CA ALA A 81 15.61 6.39 -3.02
C ALA A 81 16.59 5.30 -3.46
N ARG A 82 16.09 4.08 -3.70
CA ARG A 82 16.92 2.96 -4.21
C ARG A 82 17.58 3.28 -5.55
N LEU A 83 16.87 3.95 -6.46
CA LEU A 83 17.44 4.38 -7.74
C LEU A 83 18.57 5.43 -7.55
N ARG A 84 18.45 6.32 -6.57
CA ARG A 84 19.49 7.31 -6.25
C ARG A 84 20.73 6.64 -5.66
N ASP A 85 20.55 5.71 -4.73
CA ASP A 85 21.64 4.97 -4.11
C ASP A 85 22.35 4.01 -5.09
N ALA A 86 21.62 3.54 -6.11
CA ALA A 86 22.16 2.71 -7.18
C ALA A 86 22.90 3.51 -8.27
N SER A 87 22.95 4.85 -8.18
CA SER A 87 23.71 5.71 -9.08
C SER A 87 25.09 6.01 -8.48
N PRO A 88 26.19 5.45 -9.03
CA PRO A 88 27.54 5.74 -8.58
C PRO A 88 28.03 7.16 -8.97
#